data_AF-A0A2V2RSC7-F1
#
_entry.id   AF-A0A2V2RSC7-F1
#
_cell.length_a   1.000
_cell.length_b   1.000
_cell.length_c   1.000
_cell.angle_alpha   90.00
_cell.angle_beta   90.00
_cell.angle_gamma   90.00
#
_symmetry.space_group_name_H-M   'P 1'
#
loop_
_entity.id
_entity.type
_entity.pdbx_description
1 polymer ?
#
loop_
_entity_poly.entity_id
_entity_poly.type
_entity_poly.pdbx_seq_one_letter_code
_entity_poly.pdbx_strand_id
1 'polypeptide(L)'
;MRTTLSLDDDVAASLEHVQKIRKTSFKQLINDALRAGLKQLTASPGKQHRYHTGTVDLGTCLMNLDNIAETLAVAEQDDFS
;
A
#
# COMPACT_ATOMS: atom_id res chain seq x y z
N MET A 1 32.54 15.08 1.30
CA MET A 1 33.48 13.98 0.99
C MET A 1 33.49 13.75 -0.52
N ARG A 2 34.63 13.35 -1.11
CA ARG A 2 34.70 12.91 -2.52
C ARG A 2 34.73 11.39 -2.53
N THR A 3 33.78 10.80 -3.23
CA THR A 3 33.57 9.34 -3.31
C THR A 3 33.36 8.96 -4.76
N THR A 4 33.83 7.78 -5.13
CA THR A 4 33.51 7.15 -6.42
C THR A 4 32.47 6.07 -6.15
N LEU A 5 31.36 6.11 -6.87
CA LEU A 5 30.25 5.16 -6.75
C LEU A 5 29.97 4.61 -8.14
N SER A 6 29.95 3.29 -8.28
CA SER A 6 29.45 2.61 -9.47
C SER A 6 27.93 2.50 -9.37
N LEU A 7 27.23 2.79 -10.47
CA LEU A 7 25.77 2.72 -10.56
C LEU A 7 25.39 1.74 -11.66
N ASP A 8 24.35 0.95 -11.41
CA ASP A 8 23.75 0.11 -12.44
C ASP A 8 23.08 0.97 -13.53
N ASP A 9 22.98 0.43 -14.75
CA ASP A 9 22.54 1.17 -15.93
C ASP A 9 21.11 1.74 -15.77
N ASP A 10 20.22 1.01 -15.10
CA ASP A 10 18.84 1.41 -14.82
C ASP A 10 18.76 2.57 -13.81
N VAL A 11 19.62 2.55 -12.78
CA VAL A 11 19.75 3.62 -11.81
C VAL A 11 20.33 4.87 -12.47
N ALA A 12 21.37 4.73 -13.29
CA ALA A 12 21.97 5.83 -14.01
C ALA A 12 20.95 6.52 -14.95
N ALA A 13 20.21 5.73 -15.74
CA ALA A 13 19.16 6.23 -16.62
C ALA A 13 18.05 6.98 -15.85
N SER A 14 17.64 6.44 -14.70
CA SER A 14 16.64 7.07 -13.83
C SER A 14 17.11 8.41 -13.27
N LEU A 15 18.37 8.49 -12.83
CA LEU A 15 18.95 9.74 -12.31
C LEU A 15 19.08 10.80 -13.41
N GLU A 16 19.49 10.43 -14.63
CA GLU A 16 19.53 11.34 -15.77
C GLU A 16 18.14 11.90 -16.12
N HIS A 17 17.11 11.05 -16.11
CA HIS A 17 15.75 11.48 -16.38
C HIS A 17 15.28 12.51 -15.36
N VAL A 18 15.48 12.24 -14.06
CA VAL A 18 15.12 13.18 -12.99
C VAL A 18 15.95 14.46 -13.07
N GLN A 19 17.21 14.37 -13.47
CA GLN A 19 18.09 15.53 -13.62
C GLN A 19 17.56 16.49 -14.69
N LYS A 20 17.11 15.97 -15.83
CA LYS A 20 16.52 16.75 -16.93
C LYS A 20 15.26 17.49 -16.48
N ILE A 21 14.44 16.87 -15.64
CA ILE A 21 13.20 17.46 -15.12
C ILE A 21 13.50 18.56 -14.09
N ARG A 22 14.38 18.28 -13.12
CA ARG A 22 14.62 19.19 -11.97
C ARG A 22 15.64 20.30 -12.24
N LYS A 23 16.44 20.19 -13.31
CA LYS A 23 17.50 21.16 -13.69
C LYS A 23 18.51 21.44 -12.55
N THR A 24 18.79 20.42 -11.73
CA THR A 24 19.77 20.49 -10.63
C THR A 24 21.09 19.80 -11.00
N SER A 25 22.17 20.11 -10.28
CA SER A 25 23.45 19.41 -10.48
C SER A 25 23.34 17.92 -10.12
N PHE A 26 24.08 17.07 -10.84
CA PHE A 26 24.09 15.61 -10.59
C PHE A 26 24.47 15.27 -9.14
N LYS A 27 25.44 16.00 -8.59
CA LYS A 27 25.86 15.87 -7.20
C LYS A 27 24.74 16.18 -6.20
N GLN A 28 23.98 17.25 -6.42
CA GLN A 28 22.87 17.60 -5.52
C GLN A 28 21.79 16.53 -5.58
N LEU A 29 21.41 16.13 -6.80
CA LEU A 29 20.39 15.12 -7.05
C LEU A 29 20.73 13.78 -6.38
N ILE A 30 21.96 13.29 -6.53
CA ILE A 30 22.41 12.05 -5.87
C ILE A 30 22.33 12.18 -4.35
N ASN A 31 22.84 13.29 -3.78
CA ASN A 31 22.83 13.45 -2.33
C ASN A 31 21.40 13.54 -1.77
N ASP A 32 20.48 14.19 -2.47
CA ASP A 32 19.10 14.29 -2.05
C ASP A 32 18.37 12.95 -2.17
N ALA A 33 18.59 12.22 -3.26
CA ALA A 33 18.08 10.87 -3.45
C ALA A 33 18.60 9.92 -2.36
N LEU A 34 19.90 9.92 -2.07
CA LEU A 34 20.50 9.10 -1.02
C LEU A 34 19.96 9.47 0.37
N ARG A 35 19.82 10.76 0.69
CA ARG A 35 19.22 11.19 1.97
C ARG A 35 17.78 10.69 2.11
N ALA A 36 16.98 10.80 1.05
CA ALA A 36 15.60 10.33 1.04
C ALA A 36 15.54 8.80 1.18
N GLY A 37 16.37 8.07 0.43
CA GLY A 37 16.46 6.61 0.48
C GLY A 37 16.92 6.12 1.85
N LEU A 38 17.98 6.70 2.42
CA LEU A 38 18.47 6.34 3.76
C LEU A 38 17.42 6.59 4.83
N LYS A 39 16.66 7.70 4.75
CA LYS A 39 15.53 7.94 5.67
C LYS A 39 14.47 6.85 5.57
N GLN A 40 14.15 6.37 4.37
CA GLN A 40 13.18 5.29 4.19
C GLN A 40 13.72 3.94 4.66
N LEU A 41 15.00 3.63 4.40
CA LEU A 41 15.65 2.39 4.82
C LEU A 41 15.81 2.30 6.34
N THR A 42 16.01 3.44 7.00
CA THR A 42 16.17 3.53 8.47
C THR A 42 14.86 3.82 9.19
N ALA A 43 13.82 4.23 8.47
CA ALA A 43 12.50 4.33 9.05
C ALA A 43 12.09 2.92 9.50
N SER A 44 11.90 2.75 10.81
CA SER A 44 11.21 1.58 11.33
C SER A 44 9.89 1.48 10.57
N PRO A 45 9.49 0.31 10.03
CA PRO A 45 8.26 0.18 9.26
C PRO A 45 7.15 0.79 10.09
N GLY A 46 6.70 1.98 9.67
CA GLY A 46 5.70 2.73 10.41
C GLY A 46 4.54 1.79 10.65
N LYS A 47 4.01 1.73 11.88
CA LYS A 47 2.86 0.89 12.21
C LYS A 47 1.83 1.09 11.10
N GLN A 48 1.72 0.11 10.20
CA GLN A 48 0.72 0.16 9.15
C GLN A 48 -0.58 0.23 9.93
N HIS A 49 -1.25 1.38 9.84
CA HIS A 49 -2.59 1.49 10.42
C HIS A 49 -3.40 0.46 9.66
N ARG A 50 -3.70 -0.65 10.34
CA ARG A 50 -4.53 -1.70 9.77
C ARG A 50 -5.83 -1.01 9.40
N TYR A 51 -6.09 -0.94 8.10
CA TYR A 51 -7.33 -0.36 7.62
C TYR A 51 -8.46 -1.27 8.09
N HIS A 52 -9.36 -0.70 8.89
CA HIS A 52 -10.56 -1.39 9.35
C HIS A 52 -11.75 -0.75 8.64
N THR A 53 -12.53 -1.57 7.94
CA THR A 53 -13.84 -1.15 7.42
C THR A 53 -14.76 -0.89 8.61
N GLY A 54 -15.36 0.31 8.66
CA GLY A 54 -16.35 0.62 9.68
C GLY A 54 -17.54 -0.32 9.57
N THR A 55 -17.94 -0.95 10.67
CA THR A 55 -19.16 -1.74 10.74
C THR A 55 -20.36 -0.82 10.96
N VAL A 56 -21.50 -1.19 10.38
CA VAL A 56 -22.79 -0.56 10.67
C VAL A 56 -23.63 -1.53 11.48
N ASP A 57 -24.44 -1.01 12.38
CA ASP A 57 -25.39 -1.83 13.13
C ASP A 57 -26.55 -2.24 12.20
N LEU A 58 -26.70 -3.55 11.99
CA LEU A 58 -27.78 -4.14 11.20
C LEU A 58 -28.92 -4.67 12.08
N GLY A 59 -28.83 -4.48 13.40
CA GLY A 59 -29.78 -5.02 14.37
C GLY A 59 -29.57 -6.51 14.65
N THR A 60 -30.59 -7.13 15.24
CA THR A 60 -30.53 -8.55 15.59
C THR A 60 -30.63 -9.43 14.35
N CYS A 61 -29.72 -10.39 14.23
CA CYS A 61 -29.76 -11.36 13.15
C CYS A 61 -31.01 -12.24 13.27
N LEU A 62 -31.91 -12.18 12.28
CA LEU A 62 -33.17 -12.93 12.28
C LEU A 62 -32.99 -14.42 11.96
N MET A 63 -31.87 -14.79 11.32
CA MET A 63 -31.56 -16.14 10.87
C MET A 63 -30.06 -16.38 10.88
N ASN A 64 -29.62 -17.62 11.10
CA ASN A 64 -28.19 -17.94 11.17
C ASN A 64 -27.54 -17.97 9.77
N LEU A 65 -26.94 -16.85 9.36
CA LEU A 65 -26.27 -16.71 8.06
C LEU A 65 -24.98 -17.55 7.93
N ASP A 66 -24.46 -18.13 9.02
CA ASP A 66 -23.29 -19.01 8.96
C ASP A 66 -23.66 -20.41 8.40
N ASN A 67 -24.94 -20.77 8.41
CA ASN A 67 -25.48 -22.00 7.80
C ASN A 67 -26.42 -21.66 6.64
N ILE A 68 -25.84 -21.52 5.45
CA ILE A 68 -26.56 -21.11 4.24
C ILE A 68 -27.64 -22.13 3.86
N ALA A 69 -27.39 -23.43 4.04
CA ALA A 69 -28.33 -24.48 3.64
C ALA A 69 -29.64 -24.42 4.45
N GLU A 70 -29.54 -24.25 5.77
CA GLU A 70 -30.69 -24.10 6.66
C GLU A 70 -31.42 -22.77 6.42
N THR A 71 -30.66 -21.69 6.17
CA THR A 71 -31.24 -20.38 5.86
C THR A 71 -32.07 -20.40 4.58
N LEU A 72 -31.56 -21.03 3.51
CA LEU A 72 -32.29 -21.17 2.25
C LEU A 72 -33.54 -22.02 2.40
N ALA A 73 -33.47 -23.13 3.15
CA ALA A 73 -34.62 -23.99 3.38
C ALA A 73 -35.78 -23.25 4.07
N VAL A 74 -35.48 -22.41 5.07
CA VAL A 74 -36.50 -21.58 5.74
C VAL A 74 -37.07 -20.52 4.80
N ALA A 75 -36.22 -19.84 4.01
CA ALA A 75 -36.66 -18.80 3.08
C ALA A 75 -37.50 -19.34 1.92
N GLU A 76 -37.18 -20.55 1.42
CA GLU A 76 -37.89 -21.19 0.31
C GLU A 76 -39.21 -21.85 0.76
N GLN A 77 -39.39 -22.14 2.05
CA GLN A 77 -40.64 -22.70 2.57
C GLN A 77 -41.79 -21.69 2.60
N ASP A 78 -41.53 -20.38 2.59
CA ASP A 78 -42.56 -19.33 2.53
C ASP A 78 -43.14 -19.10 1.11
N ASP A 79 -42.53 -19.65 0.05
CA ASP A 79 -42.98 -19.49 -1.35
C ASP A 79 -44.05 -20.52 -1.79
N PHE A 80 -44.45 -21.43 -0.90
CA PHE A 80 -45.50 -22.44 -1.14
C PHE A 80 -46.60 -22.40 -0.05
N SER A 81 -47.41 -21.34 -0.02
CA SER A 81 -48.74 -21.33 0.62
C SER A 81 -49.77 -20.57 -0.21
#